data_AF-A0A3C0NPT0-F1
#
_entry.id   AF-A0A3C0NPT0-F1
#
_cell.length_a   1.000
_cell.length_b   1.000
_cell.length_c   1.000
_cell.angle_alpha   90.00
_cell.angle_beta   90.00
_cell.angle_gamma   90.00
#
_symmetry.space_group_name_H-M   'P 1'
#
loop_
_entity.id
_entity.type
_entity.pdbx_description
1 polymer ?
#
loop_
_entity_poly.entity_id
_entity_poly.type
_entity_poly.pdbx_seq_one_letter_code
_entity_poly.pdbx_strand_id
1 'polypeptide(L)'
;MGWFDEQIRQRKASDQELFEDSILRMAATVLGKQGIGALDDRIVTKAAIDEILKYYHYKSQEIPDSITDIDEQLEYCLRPHGLMRRSVKLEKGWQKDAFGPMLGFLKEDGTPVALLPNPFAGYWFSDPVTGEKTRVNAATAERFRPDAICFYRPLPLKKLGIPDLILYMKNCLSTGDFVLLIALTLLVTLFGIPILRITRLLTGFVLDSGSTGLLLGTAVFMVCAIVSSQLIGTVRELMMNRVEIKTSLSVEAAMMMRLMNLPANFFRKYASGELSSRADAVNQLCSLLLGSVFSLGLTSLSSLLYVPQIFNFAPALVVPALGIIAVSLAFSLVSAFRQMKISRQMMEKGA
;
A
#
# COMPACT_ATOMS: atom_id res chain seq x y z
N MET A 1 35.89 12.09 -24.21
CA MET A 1 35.47 13.14 -23.27
C MET A 1 36.12 12.83 -21.93
N GLY A 2 37.03 13.71 -21.48
CA GLY A 2 37.92 13.43 -20.36
C GLY A 2 37.20 13.59 -19.02
N TRP A 3 37.57 12.76 -18.04
CA TRP A 3 37.08 12.81 -16.66
C TRP A 3 37.16 14.20 -16.01
N PHE A 4 38.13 15.03 -16.44
CA PHE A 4 38.27 16.43 -16.01
C PHE A 4 37.13 17.35 -16.52
N ASP A 5 36.60 17.10 -17.71
CA ASP A 5 35.49 17.88 -18.27
C ASP A 5 34.19 17.64 -17.49
N GLU A 6 33.98 16.41 -17.03
CA GLU A 6 32.84 16.02 -16.20
C GLU A 6 32.91 16.70 -14.82
N GLN A 7 34.12 16.75 -14.22
CA GLN A 7 34.34 17.45 -12.95
C GLN A 7 34.16 18.96 -13.06
N ILE A 8 34.61 19.58 -14.15
CA ILE A 8 34.42 21.01 -14.38
C ILE A 8 32.93 21.31 -14.55
N ARG A 9 32.19 20.46 -15.26
CA ARG A 9 30.74 20.61 -15.43
C ARG A 9 29.98 20.45 -14.11
N GLN A 10 30.35 19.48 -13.28
CA GLN A 10 29.78 19.31 -11.94
C GLN A 10 30.08 20.49 -11.02
N ARG A 11 31.32 21.00 -11.01
CA ARG A 11 31.66 22.20 -10.24
C ARG A 11 30.89 23.41 -10.70
N LYS A 12 30.79 23.62 -12.02
CA LYS A 12 30.05 24.76 -12.57
C LYS A 12 28.56 24.70 -12.24
N ALA A 13 27.97 23.51 -12.22
CA ALA A 13 26.59 23.31 -11.77
C ALA A 13 26.42 23.55 -10.27
N SER A 14 27.32 23.01 -9.44
CA SER A 14 27.30 23.19 -7.98
C SER A 14 27.55 24.64 -7.56
N ASP A 15 28.46 25.34 -8.24
CA ASP A 15 28.76 26.75 -7.99
C ASP A 15 27.59 27.65 -8.42
N GLN A 16 26.89 27.30 -9.51
CA GLN A 16 25.68 27.99 -9.94
C GLN A 16 24.56 27.82 -8.91
N GLU A 17 24.36 26.61 -8.39
CA GLU A 17 23.35 26.30 -7.37
C GLU A 17 23.64 27.03 -6.04
N LEU A 18 24.92 27.07 -5.62
CA LEU A 18 25.36 27.81 -4.43
C LEU A 18 25.25 29.34 -4.61
N PHE A 19 25.51 29.84 -5.82
CA PHE A 19 25.40 31.26 -6.14
C PHE A 19 23.95 31.72 -6.16
N GLU A 20 23.05 30.92 -6.72
CA GLU A 20 21.61 31.17 -6.70
C GLU A 20 21.04 31.15 -5.28
N ASP A 21 21.43 30.19 -4.43
CA ASP A 21 21.05 30.17 -3.00
C ASP A 21 21.58 31.41 -2.26
N SER A 22 22.80 31.86 -2.59
CA SER A 22 23.39 33.07 -2.00
C SER A 22 22.67 34.35 -2.42
N ILE A 23 22.25 34.46 -3.70
CA ILE A 23 21.45 35.57 -4.20
C ILE A 23 20.08 35.60 -3.52
N LEU A 24 19.44 34.43 -3.34
CA LEU A 24 18.15 34.32 -2.67
C LEU A 24 18.26 34.74 -1.19
N ARG A 25 19.32 34.34 -0.49
CA ARG A 25 19.58 34.78 0.90
C ARG A 25 19.89 36.27 1.01
N MET A 26 20.66 36.82 0.08
CA MET A 26 20.93 38.27 0.03
C MET A 26 19.66 39.07 -0.29
N ALA A 27 18.85 38.62 -1.24
CA ALA A 27 17.56 39.22 -1.57
C ALA A 27 16.62 39.17 -0.36
N ALA A 28 16.58 38.06 0.37
CA ALA A 28 15.82 37.92 1.61
C ALA A 28 16.28 38.91 2.70
N THR A 29 17.57 39.24 2.76
CA THR A 29 18.11 40.18 3.75
C THR A 29 17.80 41.64 3.38
N VAL A 30 17.71 41.95 2.08
CA VAL A 30 17.51 43.31 1.56
C VAL A 30 16.03 43.69 1.40
N LEU A 31 15.15 42.75 1.04
CA LEU A 31 13.74 43.03 0.75
C LEU A 31 12.83 43.13 1.99
N GLY A 32 13.28 42.66 3.16
CA GLY A 32 12.50 42.73 4.40
C GLY A 32 11.22 41.88 4.40
N LYS A 33 10.68 41.62 5.60
CA LYS A 33 9.64 40.61 5.93
C LYS A 33 8.40 40.52 5.02
N GLN A 34 8.08 41.50 4.20
CA GLN A 34 6.90 41.48 3.32
C GLN A 34 7.15 40.84 1.94
N GLY A 35 8.38 40.84 1.42
CA GLY A 35 8.75 40.07 0.21
C GLY A 35 9.14 38.62 0.51
N ILE A 36 9.51 38.35 1.77
CA ILE A 36 10.01 37.06 2.25
C ILE A 36 8.89 36.00 2.31
N GLY A 37 7.69 36.35 2.78
CA GLY A 37 6.60 35.37 2.92
C GLY A 37 6.24 34.65 1.61
N ALA A 38 6.18 35.38 0.49
CA ALA A 38 5.82 34.79 -0.81
C ALA A 38 6.93 33.94 -1.45
N LEU A 39 8.21 34.28 -1.20
CA LEU A 39 9.37 33.51 -1.67
C LEU A 39 9.60 32.27 -0.79
N ASP A 40 9.44 32.41 0.52
CA ASP A 40 9.56 31.34 1.51
C ASP A 40 8.44 30.31 1.32
N ASP A 41 7.19 30.76 1.15
CA ASP A 41 6.04 29.88 0.85
C ASP A 41 6.27 29.09 -0.45
N ARG A 42 6.85 29.70 -1.49
CA ARG A 42 7.14 29.03 -2.77
C ARG A 42 8.20 27.94 -2.61
N ILE A 43 9.29 28.24 -1.89
CA ILE A 43 10.39 27.31 -1.65
C ILE A 43 9.90 26.14 -0.80
N VAL A 44 9.12 26.42 0.24
CA VAL A 44 8.54 25.38 1.11
C VAL A 44 7.51 24.53 0.36
N THR A 45 6.66 25.14 -0.47
CA THR A 45 5.71 24.43 -1.34
C THR A 45 6.43 23.48 -2.30
N LYS A 46 7.49 23.97 -2.96
CA LYS A 46 8.31 23.15 -3.86
C LYS A 46 8.98 22.00 -3.11
N ALA A 47 9.57 22.25 -1.94
CA ALA A 47 10.23 21.22 -1.14
C ALA A 47 9.25 20.11 -0.72
N ALA A 48 8.03 20.48 -0.31
CA ALA A 48 6.98 19.53 0.04
C ALA A 48 6.51 18.71 -1.18
N ILE A 49 6.34 19.35 -2.35
CA ILE A 49 6.00 18.67 -3.61
C ILE A 49 7.12 17.71 -4.02
N ASP A 50 8.38 18.13 -3.91
CA ASP A 50 9.56 17.33 -4.25
C ASP A 50 9.71 16.11 -3.36
N GLU A 51 9.42 16.21 -2.06
CA GLU A 51 9.38 15.06 -1.16
C GLU A 51 8.31 14.04 -1.58
N ILE A 52 7.14 14.49 -2.02
CA ILE A 52 6.06 13.63 -2.52
C ILE A 52 6.44 12.98 -3.87
N LEU A 53 7.03 13.74 -4.79
CA LEU A 53 7.51 13.22 -6.08
C LEU A 53 8.64 12.20 -5.87
N LYS A 54 9.54 12.47 -4.93
CA LYS A 54 10.63 11.56 -4.55
C LYS A 54 10.09 10.26 -3.94
N TYR A 55 9.03 10.32 -3.14
CA TYR A 55 8.34 9.14 -2.63
C TYR A 55 7.81 8.25 -3.77
N TYR A 56 7.30 8.86 -4.84
CA TYR A 56 6.83 8.14 -6.03
C TYR A 56 7.91 7.82 -7.07
N HIS A 57 9.18 8.17 -6.79
CA HIS A 57 10.32 8.04 -7.70
C HIS A 57 10.18 8.82 -9.03
N TYR A 58 9.46 9.95 -8.99
CA TYR A 58 9.39 10.89 -10.11
C TYR A 58 10.46 11.98 -9.99
N LYS A 59 10.88 12.54 -11.13
CA LYS A 59 11.86 13.64 -11.15
C LYS A 59 11.15 14.95 -10.85
N SER A 60 11.74 15.75 -9.97
CA SER A 60 11.31 17.13 -9.75
C SER A 60 11.51 17.94 -11.03
N GLN A 61 10.61 18.91 -11.25
CA GLN A 61 10.69 19.86 -12.35
C GLN A 61 10.68 21.28 -11.78
N GLU A 62 11.50 22.17 -12.36
CA GLU A 62 11.55 23.56 -11.96
C GLU A 62 10.24 24.27 -12.31
N ILE A 63 9.66 24.94 -11.31
CA ILE A 63 8.42 25.70 -11.42
C ILE A 63 8.78 27.07 -12.01
N PRO A 64 8.16 27.49 -13.12
CA PRO A 64 8.39 28.82 -13.70
C PRO A 64 7.98 29.95 -12.74
N ASP A 65 8.73 31.06 -12.75
CA ASP A 65 8.49 32.23 -11.89
C ASP A 65 7.12 32.89 -12.06
N SER A 66 6.37 32.56 -13.11
CA SER A 66 5.05 33.12 -13.40
C SER A 66 3.87 32.51 -12.61
N ILE A 67 4.06 31.37 -11.93
CA ILE A 67 2.96 30.64 -11.26
C ILE A 67 2.99 30.84 -9.73
N THR A 68 2.26 31.82 -9.22
CA THR A 68 2.31 32.19 -7.79
C THR A 68 1.39 31.34 -6.93
N ASP A 69 0.31 30.79 -7.49
CA ASP A 69 -0.71 30.04 -6.74
C ASP A 69 -0.26 28.61 -6.43
N ILE A 70 -0.54 28.15 -5.19
CA ILE A 70 -0.15 26.81 -4.71
C ILE A 70 -0.82 25.72 -5.54
N ASP A 71 -2.10 25.91 -5.89
CA ASP A 71 -2.84 24.96 -6.70
C ASP A 71 -2.31 24.85 -8.13
N GLU A 72 -1.93 25.96 -8.75
CA GLU A 72 -1.32 25.98 -10.09
C GLU A 72 0.09 25.38 -10.09
N GLN A 73 0.90 25.64 -9.05
CA GLN A 73 2.21 25.01 -8.87
C GLN A 73 2.08 23.49 -8.75
N LEU A 74 1.11 23.05 -7.96
CA LEU A 74 0.79 21.64 -7.80
C LEU A 74 0.36 21.03 -9.14
N GLU A 75 -0.55 21.68 -9.87
CA GLU A 75 -1.01 21.21 -11.18
C GLU A 75 0.14 21.10 -12.19
N TYR A 76 1.03 22.09 -12.24
CA TYR A 76 2.18 22.11 -13.14
C TYR A 76 3.14 20.95 -12.88
N CYS A 77 3.43 20.63 -11.61
CA CYS A 77 4.33 19.53 -11.24
C CYS A 77 3.70 18.13 -11.45
N LEU A 78 2.39 18.01 -11.20
CA LEU A 78 1.69 16.72 -11.27
C LEU A 78 1.28 16.33 -12.69
N ARG A 79 0.94 17.30 -13.55
CA ARG A 79 0.37 17.07 -14.89
C ARG A 79 1.29 16.26 -15.83
N PRO A 80 2.61 16.49 -15.91
CA PRO A 80 3.51 15.68 -16.72
C PRO A 80 3.59 14.23 -16.27
N HIS A 81 3.43 14.00 -14.96
CA HIS A 81 3.51 12.69 -14.33
C HIS A 81 2.16 11.97 -14.33
N GLY A 82 1.06 12.70 -14.60
CA GLY A 82 -0.30 12.20 -14.46
C GLY A 82 -0.60 11.81 -13.02
N LEU A 83 -0.18 12.57 -12.01
CA LEU A 83 -0.57 12.27 -10.63
C LEU A 83 -1.95 12.87 -10.34
N MET A 84 -2.85 12.07 -9.74
CA MET A 84 -4.17 12.55 -9.36
C MET A 84 -4.11 13.14 -7.97
N ARG A 85 -4.81 14.27 -7.79
CA ARG A 85 -5.02 14.88 -6.49
C ARG A 85 -6.47 14.74 -6.07
N ARG A 86 -6.71 14.45 -4.79
CA ARG A 86 -8.04 14.46 -4.18
C ARG A 86 -7.98 15.25 -2.88
N SER A 87 -8.86 16.23 -2.74
CA SER A 87 -9.04 16.93 -1.47
C SER A 87 -9.73 15.99 -0.47
N VAL A 88 -9.11 15.84 0.70
CA VAL A 88 -9.58 14.99 1.80
C VAL A 88 -9.65 15.82 3.08
N LYS A 89 -10.55 15.42 3.98
CA LYS A 89 -10.64 16.02 5.31
C LYS A 89 -9.93 15.15 6.34
N LEU A 90 -8.98 15.75 7.06
CA LEU A 90 -8.24 15.15 8.16
C LEU A 90 -9.11 15.16 9.43
N GLU A 91 -9.90 14.11 9.60
CA GLU A 91 -10.71 13.90 10.81
C GLU A 91 -9.86 13.39 12.00
N LYS A 92 -10.43 13.38 13.21
CA LYS A 92 -9.70 12.93 14.41
C LYS A 92 -9.22 11.48 14.24
N GLY A 93 -7.92 11.26 14.39
CA GLY A 93 -7.31 9.92 14.27
C GLY A 93 -6.86 9.55 12.86
N TRP A 94 -6.94 10.46 11.89
CA TRP A 94 -6.54 10.22 10.49
C TRP A 94 -5.17 9.58 10.32
N GLN A 95 -4.22 9.79 11.25
CA GLN A 95 -2.86 9.24 11.15
C GLN A 95 -2.83 7.70 11.17
N LYS A 96 -3.87 7.07 11.73
CA LYS A 96 -3.97 5.60 11.81
C LYS A 96 -4.65 5.00 10.58
N ASP A 97 -5.57 5.74 9.97
CA ASP A 97 -6.49 5.24 8.94
C ASP A 97 -6.18 5.76 7.54
N ALA A 98 -5.44 6.87 7.42
CA ALA A 98 -5.05 7.42 6.14
C ALA A 98 -3.98 6.57 5.44
N PHE A 99 -3.95 6.67 4.10
CA PHE A 99 -3.01 5.95 3.24
C PHE A 99 -2.40 6.86 2.19
N GLY A 100 -1.14 6.57 1.85
CA GLY A 100 -0.40 7.29 0.82
C GLY A 100 0.14 8.64 1.28
N PRO A 101 1.02 9.26 0.49
CA PRO A 101 1.53 10.59 0.75
C PRO A 101 0.41 11.63 0.61
N MET A 102 0.40 12.61 1.50
CA MET A 102 -0.53 13.72 1.52
C MET A 102 0.22 15.04 1.63
N LEU A 103 -0.37 16.11 1.13
CA LEU A 103 0.04 17.48 1.41
C LEU A 103 -0.92 18.02 2.47
N GLY A 104 -0.40 18.28 3.67
CA GLY A 104 -1.12 18.95 4.74
C GLY A 104 -0.76 20.44 4.78
N PHE A 105 -1.59 21.24 5.44
CA PHE A 105 -1.33 22.66 5.67
C PHE A 105 -1.25 22.94 7.17
N LEU A 106 -0.21 23.65 7.62
CA LEU A 106 -0.09 24.08 9.02
C LEU A 106 -1.17 25.13 9.37
N LYS A 107 -1.73 25.09 10.58
CA LYS A 107 -2.74 26.05 11.05
C LYS A 107 -2.18 27.44 11.33
N GLU A 108 -0.91 27.51 11.73
CA GLU A 108 -0.25 28.75 12.16
C GLU A 108 -0.12 29.71 10.98
N ASP A 109 0.49 29.24 9.88
CA ASP A 109 0.84 30.10 8.74
C ASP A 109 0.24 29.63 7.41
N GLY A 110 -0.48 28.50 7.38
CA GLY A 110 -1.02 27.93 6.14
C GLY A 110 0.03 27.21 5.28
N THR A 111 1.26 27.09 5.76
CA THR A 111 2.38 26.52 5.02
C THR A 111 2.13 25.05 4.63
N PRO A 112 2.35 24.67 3.37
CA PRO A 112 2.19 23.30 2.90
C PRO A 112 3.34 22.40 3.37
N VAL A 113 3.01 21.20 3.82
CA VAL A 113 3.94 20.22 4.38
C VAL A 113 3.63 18.84 3.82
N ALA A 114 4.68 18.11 3.42
CA ALA A 114 4.57 16.73 2.99
C ALA A 114 4.37 15.79 4.19
N LEU A 115 3.23 15.09 4.19
CA LEU A 115 2.89 14.03 5.13
C LEU A 115 3.18 12.70 4.45
N LEU A 116 4.27 12.05 4.83
CA LEU A 116 4.70 10.79 4.23
C LEU A 116 4.38 9.59 5.14
N PRO A 117 3.83 8.48 4.60
CA PRO A 117 3.49 7.31 5.40
C PRO A 117 4.76 6.58 5.85
N ASN A 118 4.76 6.13 7.10
CA ASN A 118 5.81 5.31 7.68
C ASN A 118 5.59 3.82 7.31
N PRO A 119 6.64 2.98 7.16
CA PRO A 119 6.45 1.60 6.70
C PRO A 119 5.58 0.73 7.60
N PHE A 120 5.62 0.97 8.92
CA PHE A 120 4.91 0.14 9.92
C PHE A 120 3.62 0.77 10.46
N ALA A 121 3.61 2.07 10.76
CA ALA A 121 2.40 2.80 11.17
C ALA A 121 2.65 4.31 11.35
N GLY A 122 1.65 5.10 10.96
CA GLY A 122 1.62 6.56 11.15
C GLY A 122 2.30 7.32 10.04
N TYR A 123 2.38 8.64 10.24
CA TYR A 123 2.95 9.58 9.28
C TYR A 123 4.17 10.26 9.89
N TRP A 124 5.07 10.71 9.03
CA TRP A 124 6.14 11.65 9.39
C TRP A 124 6.03 12.87 8.48
N PHE A 125 6.51 13.99 9.00
CA PHE A 125 6.65 15.21 8.24
C PHE A 125 8.01 15.83 8.54
N SER A 126 8.57 16.51 7.55
CA SER A 126 9.73 17.36 7.71
C SER A 126 9.22 18.75 8.11
N ASP A 127 9.65 19.26 9.26
CA ASP A 127 9.32 20.64 9.64
C ASP A 127 10.02 21.61 8.66
N PRO A 128 9.30 22.54 8.00
CA PRO A 128 9.90 23.48 7.06
C PRO A 128 10.98 24.37 7.66
N VAL A 129 10.88 24.68 8.96
CA VAL A 129 11.74 25.66 9.64
C VAL A 129 12.99 24.99 10.20
N THR A 130 12.86 23.78 10.77
CA THR A 130 13.97 23.08 11.42
C THR A 130 14.60 22.00 10.55
N GLY A 131 13.93 21.57 9.48
CA GLY A 131 14.34 20.44 8.65
C GLY A 131 14.29 19.09 9.38
N GLU A 132 13.75 19.05 10.60
CA GLU A 132 13.76 17.86 11.45
C GLU A 132 12.57 16.96 11.11
N LYS A 133 12.85 15.66 10.93
CA LYS A 133 11.82 14.66 10.64
C LYS A 133 11.11 14.28 11.93
N THR A 134 9.87 14.74 12.09
CA THR A 134 9.06 14.44 13.27
C THR A 134 7.90 13.52 12.93
N ARG A 135 7.62 12.59 13.86
CA ARG A 135 6.48 11.67 13.72
C ARG A 135 5.18 12.42 14.05
N VAL A 136 4.17 12.24 13.21
CA VAL A 136 2.84 12.81 13.44
C VAL A 136 2.16 12.03 14.57
N ASN A 137 2.14 12.61 15.76
CA ASN A 137 1.37 12.12 16.91
C ASN A 137 0.02 12.85 17.00
N ALA A 138 -0.83 12.49 17.98
CA ALA A 138 -2.12 13.14 18.19
C ALA A 138 -1.99 14.66 18.42
N ALA A 139 -1.04 15.07 19.25
CA ALA A 139 -0.75 16.49 19.52
C ALA A 139 -0.27 17.23 18.26
N THR A 140 0.61 16.60 17.47
CA THR A 140 1.14 17.22 16.25
C THR A 140 0.09 17.28 15.14
N ALA A 141 -0.85 16.33 15.10
CA ALA A 141 -1.92 16.34 14.12
C ALA A 141 -2.89 17.50 14.28
N GLU A 142 -3.07 18.00 15.51
CA GLU A 142 -3.89 19.18 15.76
C GLU A 142 -3.27 20.47 15.18
N ARG A 143 -1.97 20.47 14.86
CA ARG A 143 -1.30 21.60 14.19
C ARG A 143 -1.67 21.71 12.71
N PHE A 144 -2.24 20.67 12.10
CA PHE A 144 -2.65 20.72 10.68
C PHE A 144 -4.10 21.15 10.52
N ARG A 145 -4.36 21.88 9.44
CA ARG A 145 -5.71 22.22 8.98
C ARG A 145 -6.51 20.95 8.64
N PRO A 146 -7.85 21.00 8.73
CA PRO A 146 -8.69 19.87 8.38
C PRO A 146 -8.64 19.55 6.89
N ASP A 147 -8.26 20.47 6.01
CA ASP A 147 -8.18 20.20 4.57
C ASP A 147 -6.77 19.72 4.21
N ALA A 148 -6.68 18.63 3.45
CA ALA A 148 -5.42 18.09 2.92
C ALA A 148 -5.62 17.55 1.51
N ILE A 149 -4.51 17.39 0.77
CA ILE A 149 -4.52 16.86 -0.59
C ILE A 149 -3.83 15.50 -0.60
N CYS A 150 -4.56 14.45 -0.98
CA CYS A 150 -3.99 13.11 -1.14
C CYS A 150 -3.62 12.86 -2.61
N PHE A 151 -2.51 12.14 -2.83
CA PHE A 151 -2.00 11.83 -4.15
C PHE A 151 -2.13 10.35 -4.45
N TYR A 152 -2.64 10.02 -5.63
CA TYR A 152 -2.72 8.65 -6.12
C TYR A 152 -1.78 8.42 -7.29
N ARG A 153 -1.15 7.24 -7.31
CA ARG A 153 -0.26 6.83 -8.39
C ARG A 153 -1.06 6.56 -9.66
N PRO A 154 -0.65 7.06 -10.84
CA PRO A 154 -1.27 6.68 -12.10
C PRO A 154 -0.98 5.23 -12.49
N LEU A 155 -1.92 4.63 -13.23
CA LEU A 155 -1.65 3.43 -14.01
C LEU A 155 -0.76 3.81 -15.20
N PRO A 156 0.24 2.98 -15.57
CA PRO A 156 1.06 3.26 -16.73
C PRO A 156 0.19 3.35 -18.00
N LEU A 157 0.45 4.38 -18.81
CA LEU A 157 -0.22 4.65 -20.10
C LEU A 157 0.22 3.65 -21.19
N LYS A 158 0.12 2.35 -20.88
CA LYS A 158 0.46 1.23 -21.75
C LYS A 158 -0.71 0.25 -21.79
N LYS A 159 -0.69 -0.71 -22.72
CA LYS A 159 -1.61 -1.86 -22.66
C LYS A 159 -1.28 -2.61 -21.37
N LEU A 160 -2.26 -2.74 -20.47
CA LEU A 160 -2.09 -3.41 -19.19
C LEU A 160 -2.35 -4.90 -19.35
N GLY A 161 -1.41 -5.73 -18.92
CA GLY A 161 -1.65 -7.13 -18.63
C GLY A 161 -1.88 -7.38 -17.14
N ILE A 162 -2.30 -8.62 -16.82
CA ILE A 162 -2.31 -9.15 -15.45
C ILE A 162 -0.97 -8.93 -14.71
N PRO A 163 0.22 -9.17 -15.30
CA PRO A 163 1.49 -8.95 -14.58
C PRO A 163 1.75 -7.48 -14.23
N ASP A 164 1.34 -6.55 -15.10
CA ASP A 164 1.49 -5.11 -14.83
C ASP A 164 0.59 -4.67 -13.68
N LEU A 165 -0.62 -5.24 -13.58
CA LEU A 165 -1.55 -5.02 -12.47
C LEU A 165 -0.96 -5.54 -11.16
N ILE A 166 -0.39 -6.75 -11.16
CA ILE A 166 0.28 -7.31 -9.98
C ILE A 166 1.45 -6.44 -9.53
N LEU A 167 2.27 -5.97 -10.47
CA LEU A 167 3.38 -5.07 -10.17
C LEU A 167 2.89 -3.72 -9.62
N TYR A 168 1.83 -3.17 -10.20
CA TYR A 168 1.19 -1.95 -9.70
C TYR A 168 0.68 -2.12 -8.27
N MET A 169 -0.07 -3.20 -8.00
CA MET A 169 -0.60 -3.51 -6.67
C MET A 169 0.51 -3.68 -5.63
N LYS A 170 1.59 -4.40 -5.98
CA LYS A 170 2.77 -4.53 -5.12
C LYS A 170 3.36 -3.16 -4.78
N ASN A 171 3.43 -2.26 -5.76
CA ASN A 171 4.01 -0.93 -5.57
C ASN A 171 3.09 0.04 -4.82
N CYS A 172 1.78 -0.22 -4.75
CA CYS A 172 0.84 0.55 -3.91
C CYS A 172 0.94 0.16 -2.42
N LEU A 173 1.49 -1.02 -2.12
CA LEU A 173 1.58 -1.56 -0.78
C LEU A 173 2.92 -1.22 -0.11
N SER A 174 2.89 -0.93 1.18
CA SER A 174 4.13 -0.74 1.96
C SER A 174 4.78 -2.10 2.19
N THR A 175 6.12 -2.15 2.19
CA THR A 175 6.87 -3.35 2.60
C THR A 175 6.46 -3.81 4.00
N GLY A 176 6.10 -2.89 4.89
CA GLY A 176 5.64 -3.25 6.24
C GLY A 176 4.26 -3.92 6.27
N ASP A 177 3.35 -3.56 5.36
CA ASP A 177 2.03 -4.21 5.24
C ASP A 177 2.22 -5.70 4.90
N PHE A 178 3.11 -5.99 3.94
CA PHE A 178 3.48 -7.35 3.56
C PHE A 178 4.13 -8.13 4.71
N VAL A 179 5.13 -7.55 5.37
CA VAL A 179 5.84 -8.21 6.48
C VAL A 179 4.89 -8.52 7.63
N LEU A 180 4.02 -7.59 7.99
CA LEU A 180 3.05 -7.76 9.07
C LEU A 180 2.01 -8.83 8.74
N LEU A 181 1.51 -8.87 7.50
CA LEU A 181 0.57 -9.87 7.02
C LEU A 181 1.19 -11.28 7.01
N ILE A 182 2.45 -11.41 6.57
CA ILE A 182 3.21 -12.67 6.64
C ILE A 182 3.42 -13.09 8.10
N ALA A 183 3.83 -12.17 8.97
CA ALA A 183 4.08 -12.43 10.38
C ALA A 183 2.80 -12.90 11.11
N LEU A 184 1.67 -12.22 10.89
CA LEU A 184 0.37 -12.63 11.45
C LEU A 184 -0.02 -14.02 10.98
N THR A 185 0.20 -14.33 9.71
CA THR A 185 -0.20 -15.63 9.17
C THR A 185 0.69 -16.77 9.67
N LEU A 186 1.99 -16.51 9.81
CA LEU A 186 2.89 -17.43 10.49
C LEU A 186 2.50 -17.63 11.96
N LEU A 187 2.11 -16.57 12.67
CA LEU A 187 1.62 -16.68 14.05
C LEU A 187 0.36 -17.55 14.13
N VAL A 188 -0.66 -17.30 13.29
CA VAL A 188 -1.87 -18.14 13.25
C VAL A 188 -1.51 -19.61 13.04
N THR A 189 -0.61 -19.89 12.10
CA THR A 189 -0.17 -21.25 11.78
C THR A 189 0.58 -21.88 12.95
N LEU A 190 1.47 -21.12 13.59
CA LEU A 190 2.27 -21.57 14.73
C LEU A 190 1.39 -21.88 15.96
N PHE A 191 0.33 -21.11 16.21
CA PHE A 191 -0.67 -21.40 17.24
C PHE A 191 -1.61 -22.55 16.85
N GLY A 192 -1.78 -22.82 15.54
CA GLY A 192 -2.53 -23.97 15.03
C GLY A 192 -1.81 -25.31 15.22
N ILE A 193 -0.48 -25.36 15.08
CA ILE A 193 0.32 -26.60 15.23
C ILE A 193 0.14 -27.30 16.60
N PRO A 194 0.23 -26.61 17.77
CA PRO A 194 0.15 -27.26 19.07
C PRO A 194 -1.22 -27.87 19.37
N ILE A 195 -2.30 -27.43 18.71
CA ILE A 195 -3.64 -27.99 18.94
C ILE A 195 -3.65 -29.52 18.72
N LEU A 196 -3.00 -30.00 17.65
CA LEU A 196 -2.90 -31.42 17.31
C LEU A 196 -2.07 -32.20 18.35
N ARG A 197 -1.07 -31.55 18.94
CA ARG A 197 -0.22 -32.15 19.98
C ARG A 197 -0.94 -32.23 21.32
N ILE A 198 -1.71 -31.20 21.68
CA ILE A 198 -2.55 -31.17 22.88
C ILE A 198 -3.61 -32.27 22.79
N THR A 199 -4.28 -32.44 21.63
CA THR A 199 -5.25 -33.53 21.44
C THR A 199 -4.62 -34.90 21.71
N ARG A 200 -3.40 -35.16 21.21
CA ARG A 200 -2.67 -36.41 21.50
C ARG A 200 -2.37 -36.61 22.99
N LEU A 201 -1.94 -35.55 23.68
CA LEU A 201 -1.67 -35.60 25.13
C LEU A 201 -2.95 -35.86 25.92
N LEU A 202 -4.07 -35.29 25.47
CA LEU A 202 -5.38 -35.45 26.10
C LEU A 202 -5.88 -36.89 25.96
N THR A 203 -5.77 -37.49 24.77
CA THR A 203 -6.25 -38.87 24.51
C THR A 203 -5.33 -39.96 25.05
N GLY A 204 -4.03 -39.71 25.15
CA GLY A 204 -3.07 -40.69 25.71
C GLY A 204 -2.82 -40.45 27.20
N PHE A 205 -1.89 -39.54 27.50
CA PHE A 205 -1.33 -39.38 28.84
C PHE A 205 -2.38 -38.97 29.89
N VAL A 206 -3.26 -38.01 29.58
CA VAL A 206 -4.24 -37.50 30.57
C VAL A 206 -5.32 -38.53 30.90
N LEU A 207 -5.77 -39.28 29.89
CA LEU A 207 -6.74 -40.37 30.06
C LEU A 207 -6.16 -41.53 30.86
N ASP A 208 -4.91 -41.91 30.60
CA ASP A 208 -4.21 -42.97 31.35
C ASP A 208 -3.83 -42.53 32.79
N SER A 209 -3.63 -41.24 33.04
CA SER A 209 -3.24 -40.70 34.36
C SER A 209 -4.36 -40.67 35.39
N GLY A 210 -5.64 -40.68 34.97
CA GLY A 210 -6.81 -40.60 35.86
C GLY A 210 -6.94 -39.34 36.73
N SER A 211 -6.05 -38.34 36.56
CA SER A 211 -6.01 -37.13 37.38
C SER A 211 -6.91 -36.03 36.82
N THR A 212 -7.94 -35.67 37.57
CA THR A 212 -8.90 -34.60 37.21
C THR A 212 -8.23 -33.22 37.12
N GLY A 213 -7.16 -32.99 37.88
CA GLY A 213 -6.40 -31.74 37.84
C GLY A 213 -5.64 -31.52 36.52
N LEU A 214 -5.02 -32.57 35.98
CA LEU A 214 -4.36 -32.54 34.67
C LEU A 214 -5.37 -32.37 33.52
N LEU A 215 -6.53 -33.00 33.63
CA LEU A 215 -7.61 -32.87 32.66
C LEU A 215 -8.18 -31.45 32.63
N LEU A 216 -8.43 -30.85 33.79
CA LEU A 216 -8.93 -29.48 33.86
C LEU A 216 -7.88 -28.46 33.39
N GLY A 217 -6.61 -28.64 33.77
CA GLY A 217 -5.50 -27.80 33.31
C GLY A 217 -5.30 -27.83 31.79
N THR A 218 -5.34 -29.02 31.17
CA THR A 218 -5.21 -29.16 29.71
C THR A 218 -6.44 -28.64 28.95
N ALA A 219 -7.65 -28.81 29.50
CA ALA A 219 -8.87 -28.24 28.94
C ALA A 219 -8.83 -26.70 28.92
N VAL A 220 -8.45 -26.07 30.04
CA VAL A 220 -8.31 -24.60 30.13
C VAL A 220 -7.26 -24.10 29.14
N PHE A 221 -6.10 -24.78 29.07
CA PHE A 221 -5.06 -24.43 28.11
C PHE A 221 -5.52 -24.52 26.65
N MET A 222 -6.30 -25.55 26.31
CA MET A 222 -6.87 -25.71 24.97
C MET A 222 -7.84 -24.59 24.62
N VAL A 223 -8.73 -24.21 25.55
CA VAL A 223 -9.65 -23.08 25.36
C VAL A 223 -8.87 -21.79 25.13
N CYS A 224 -7.86 -21.51 25.97
CA CYS A 224 -7.00 -20.33 25.80
C CYS A 224 -6.31 -20.34 24.42
N ALA A 225 -5.76 -21.48 23.99
CA ALA A 225 -5.10 -21.59 22.69
C ALA A 225 -6.05 -21.33 21.50
N ILE A 226 -7.29 -21.85 21.56
CA ILE A 226 -8.32 -21.63 20.53
C ILE A 226 -8.73 -20.15 20.49
N VAL A 227 -8.96 -19.54 21.66
CA VAL A 227 -9.34 -18.13 21.73
C VAL A 227 -8.22 -17.23 21.19
N SER A 228 -6.97 -17.50 21.58
CA SER A 228 -5.81 -16.76 21.06
C SER A 228 -5.63 -16.92 19.55
N SER A 229 -5.75 -18.14 19.01
CA SER A 229 -5.62 -18.37 17.57
C SER A 229 -6.72 -17.67 16.77
N GLN A 230 -7.95 -17.67 17.28
CA GLN A 230 -9.08 -16.97 16.66
C GLN A 230 -8.88 -15.44 16.67
N LEU A 231 -8.44 -14.86 17.79
CA LEU A 231 -8.13 -13.43 17.89
C LEU A 231 -7.07 -13.00 16.88
N ILE A 232 -5.96 -13.75 16.78
CA ILE A 232 -4.90 -13.46 15.81
C ILE A 232 -5.43 -13.65 14.37
N GLY A 233 -6.27 -14.65 14.14
CA GLY A 233 -6.96 -14.89 12.87
C GLY A 233 -7.81 -13.69 12.43
N THR A 234 -8.61 -13.13 13.33
CA THR A 234 -9.40 -11.92 13.06
C THR A 234 -8.52 -10.73 12.73
N VAL A 235 -7.42 -10.52 13.45
CA VAL A 235 -6.46 -9.44 13.15
C VAL A 235 -5.85 -9.61 11.76
N ARG A 236 -5.50 -10.85 11.38
CA ARG A 236 -5.03 -11.17 10.01
C ARG A 236 -6.08 -10.82 8.96
N GLU A 237 -7.35 -11.18 9.17
CA GLU A 237 -8.44 -10.86 8.24
C GLU A 237 -8.67 -9.35 8.10
N LEU A 238 -8.63 -8.61 9.21
CA LEU A 238 -8.73 -7.15 9.19
C LEU A 238 -7.55 -6.52 8.41
N MET A 239 -6.34 -7.04 8.56
CA MET A 239 -5.18 -6.59 7.78
C MET A 239 -5.30 -6.92 6.29
N MET A 240 -5.82 -8.11 5.96
CA MET A 240 -6.13 -8.48 4.56
C MET A 240 -7.15 -7.52 3.94
N ASN A 241 -8.25 -7.23 4.64
CA ASN A 241 -9.27 -6.28 4.19
C ASN A 241 -8.68 -4.86 4.02
N ARG A 242 -7.82 -4.44 4.95
CA ARG A 242 -7.10 -3.16 4.83
C ARG A 242 -6.25 -3.07 3.56
N VAL A 243 -5.52 -4.14 3.24
CA VAL A 243 -4.73 -4.24 2.00
C VAL A 243 -5.62 -4.17 0.75
N GLU A 244 -6.76 -4.86 0.77
CA GLU A 244 -7.75 -4.86 -0.31
C GLU A 244 -8.35 -3.46 -0.55
N ILE A 245 -8.78 -2.76 0.51
CA ILE A 245 -9.32 -1.40 0.41
C ILE A 245 -8.27 -0.44 -0.17
N LYS A 246 -7.04 -0.46 0.36
CA LYS A 246 -5.95 0.42 -0.07
C LYS A 246 -5.62 0.26 -1.54
N THR A 247 -5.57 -0.98 -2.01
CA THR A 247 -5.27 -1.30 -3.41
C THR A 247 -6.45 -1.02 -4.33
N SER A 248 -7.68 -1.38 -3.95
CA SER A 248 -8.89 -1.11 -4.74
C SER A 248 -9.08 0.40 -4.98
N LEU A 249 -8.94 1.23 -3.93
CA LEU A 249 -9.03 2.68 -4.07
C LEU A 249 -7.93 3.25 -4.99
N SER A 250 -6.73 2.69 -4.92
CA SER A 250 -5.61 3.10 -5.78
C SER A 250 -5.82 2.69 -7.24
N VAL A 251 -6.43 1.53 -7.49
CA VAL A 251 -6.76 1.07 -8.85
C VAL A 251 -7.90 1.90 -9.43
N GLU A 252 -8.94 2.16 -8.65
CA GLU A 252 -10.11 2.94 -9.08
C GLU A 252 -9.72 4.37 -9.46
N ALA A 253 -8.97 5.06 -8.58
CA ALA A 253 -8.47 6.41 -8.87
C ALA A 253 -7.62 6.43 -10.14
N ALA A 254 -6.73 5.45 -10.30
CA ALA A 254 -5.88 5.37 -11.47
C ALA A 254 -6.63 5.03 -12.77
N MET A 255 -7.69 4.22 -12.67
CA MET A 255 -8.57 3.92 -13.81
C MET A 255 -9.39 5.13 -14.22
N MET A 256 -9.92 5.88 -13.26
CA MET A 256 -10.65 7.13 -13.50
C MET A 256 -9.77 8.16 -14.19
N MET A 257 -8.53 8.34 -13.72
CA MET A 257 -7.57 9.21 -14.36
C MET A 257 -7.26 8.78 -15.80
N ARG A 258 -7.05 7.47 -16.01
CA ARG A 258 -6.81 6.94 -17.35
C ARG A 258 -7.98 7.24 -18.26
N LEU A 259 -9.22 7.08 -17.77
CA LEU A 259 -10.43 7.39 -18.52
C LEU A 259 -10.47 8.87 -18.91
N MET A 260 -10.25 9.78 -17.96
CA MET A 260 -10.26 11.23 -18.21
C MET A 260 -9.15 11.71 -19.17
N ASN A 261 -8.03 11.00 -19.23
CA ASN A 261 -6.92 11.32 -20.14
C ASN A 261 -7.11 10.75 -21.56
N LEU A 262 -8.21 10.03 -21.85
CA LEU A 262 -8.47 9.50 -23.19
C LEU A 262 -8.98 10.58 -24.15
N PRO A 263 -8.62 10.50 -25.44
CA PRO A 263 -9.06 11.47 -26.44
C PRO A 263 -10.59 11.37 -26.67
N ALA A 264 -11.22 12.50 -27.03
CA ALA A 264 -12.66 12.57 -27.29
C ALA A 264 -13.17 11.54 -28.33
N ASN A 265 -12.32 11.16 -29.29
CA ASN A 265 -12.64 10.13 -30.28
C ASN A 265 -12.88 8.73 -29.68
N PHE A 266 -12.33 8.45 -28.49
CA PHE A 266 -12.58 7.20 -27.79
C PHE A 266 -14.00 7.17 -27.22
N PHE A 267 -14.44 8.25 -26.58
CA PHE A 267 -15.78 8.36 -25.99
C PHE A 267 -16.92 8.30 -27.02
N ARG A 268 -16.65 8.63 -28.28
CA ARG A 268 -17.63 8.44 -29.37
C ARG A 268 -17.92 6.97 -29.70
N LYS A 269 -17.03 6.04 -29.34
CA LYS A 269 -17.12 4.63 -29.71
C LYS A 269 -17.77 3.74 -28.64
N TYR A 270 -17.93 4.24 -27.41
CA TYR A 270 -18.39 3.46 -26.27
C TYR A 270 -19.47 4.20 -25.51
N ALA A 271 -20.53 3.50 -25.11
CA ALA A 271 -21.55 4.06 -24.24
C ALA A 271 -21.01 4.28 -22.82
N SER A 272 -21.55 5.26 -22.10
CA SER A 272 -21.18 5.54 -20.71
C SER A 272 -21.38 4.33 -19.78
N GLY A 273 -22.46 3.57 -19.98
CA GLY A 273 -22.73 2.34 -19.22
C GLY A 273 -21.72 1.22 -19.48
N GLU A 274 -21.27 1.08 -20.73
CA GLU A 274 -20.25 0.09 -21.09
C GLU A 274 -18.88 0.45 -20.50
N LEU A 275 -18.52 1.74 -20.49
CA LEU A 275 -17.29 2.23 -19.87
C LEU A 275 -17.29 2.03 -18.36
N SER A 276 -18.41 2.31 -17.68
CA SER A 276 -18.57 2.05 -16.25
C SER A 276 -18.39 0.57 -15.94
N SER A 277 -19.10 -0.31 -16.65
CA SER A 277 -19.02 -1.76 -16.45
C SER A 277 -17.60 -2.28 -16.67
N ARG A 278 -16.89 -1.78 -17.68
CA ARG A 278 -15.48 -2.14 -17.93
C ARG A 278 -14.54 -1.64 -16.84
N ALA A 279 -14.75 -0.43 -16.32
CA ALA A 279 -13.95 0.11 -15.23
C ALA A 279 -14.15 -0.72 -13.94
N ASP A 280 -15.40 -1.05 -13.62
CA ASP A 280 -15.74 -1.90 -12.47
C ASP A 280 -15.15 -3.31 -12.60
N ALA A 281 -15.19 -3.89 -13.81
CA ALA A 281 -14.57 -5.18 -14.07
C ALA A 281 -13.07 -5.20 -13.76
N VAL A 282 -12.35 -4.10 -14.02
CA VAL A 282 -10.93 -3.98 -13.66
C VAL A 282 -10.74 -3.99 -12.14
N ASN A 283 -11.55 -3.24 -11.39
CA ASN A 283 -11.50 -3.25 -9.93
C ASN A 283 -11.79 -4.64 -9.36
N GLN A 284 -12.81 -5.34 -9.86
CA GLN A 284 -13.13 -6.71 -9.47
C GLN A 284 -12.01 -7.70 -9.79
N LEU A 285 -11.39 -7.58 -10.97
CA LEU A 285 -10.24 -8.42 -11.33
C LEU A 285 -9.06 -8.19 -10.38
N CYS A 286 -8.80 -6.94 -10.01
CA CYS A 286 -7.74 -6.61 -9.05
C CYS A 286 -8.02 -7.19 -7.66
N SER A 287 -9.24 -7.03 -7.13
CA SER A 287 -9.60 -7.59 -5.81
C SER A 287 -9.50 -9.11 -5.79
N LEU A 288 -9.97 -9.78 -6.85
CA LEU A 288 -9.84 -11.23 -7.01
C LEU A 288 -8.37 -11.67 -7.11
N LEU A 289 -7.54 -10.94 -7.85
CA LEU A 289 -6.10 -11.25 -7.95
C LEU A 289 -5.39 -11.07 -6.61
N LEU A 290 -5.70 -10.01 -5.86
CA LEU A 290 -5.15 -9.80 -4.52
C LEU A 290 -5.56 -10.90 -3.56
N GLY A 291 -6.87 -11.16 -3.47
CA GLY A 291 -7.40 -12.25 -2.65
C GLY A 291 -6.74 -13.57 -3.00
N SER A 292 -6.63 -13.89 -4.28
CA SER A 292 -6.00 -15.14 -4.75
C SER A 292 -4.51 -15.19 -4.43
N VAL A 293 -3.73 -14.17 -4.80
CA VAL A 293 -2.26 -14.19 -4.61
C VAL A 293 -1.89 -14.18 -3.14
N PHE A 294 -2.50 -13.30 -2.34
CA PHE A 294 -2.20 -13.20 -0.92
C PHE A 294 -2.79 -14.36 -0.12
N SER A 295 -4.06 -14.71 -0.34
CA SER A 295 -4.69 -15.80 0.43
C SER A 295 -4.12 -17.16 0.04
N LEU A 296 -4.10 -17.51 -1.25
CA LEU A 296 -3.60 -18.82 -1.69
C LEU A 296 -2.09 -18.92 -1.50
N GLY A 297 -1.32 -17.89 -1.86
CA GLY A 297 0.13 -17.92 -1.71
C GLY A 297 0.55 -18.11 -0.26
N LEU A 298 -0.08 -17.38 0.65
CA LEU A 298 0.28 -17.43 2.06
C LEU A 298 -0.28 -18.66 2.77
N THR A 299 -1.49 -19.10 2.42
CA THR A 299 -2.06 -20.35 2.93
C THR A 299 -1.28 -21.55 2.38
N SER A 300 -0.82 -21.51 1.13
CA SER A 300 0.06 -22.55 0.56
C SER A 300 1.40 -22.59 1.29
N LEU A 301 2.03 -21.44 1.53
CA LEU A 301 3.28 -21.38 2.29
C LEU A 301 3.11 -21.93 3.71
N SER A 302 2.01 -21.55 4.37
CA SER A 302 1.66 -22.02 5.71
C SER A 302 1.30 -23.51 5.72
N SER A 303 0.66 -24.01 4.66
CA SER A 303 0.32 -25.44 4.51
C SER A 303 1.55 -26.33 4.52
N LEU A 304 2.66 -25.82 3.96
CA LEU A 304 3.93 -26.54 3.90
C LEU A 304 4.48 -26.83 5.30
N LEU A 305 4.18 -25.98 6.30
CA LEU A 305 4.58 -26.20 7.69
C LEU A 305 3.86 -27.38 8.35
N TYR A 306 2.67 -27.77 7.87
CA TYR A 306 1.97 -28.94 8.37
C TYR A 306 2.55 -30.26 7.83
N VAL A 307 3.24 -30.26 6.68
CA VAL A 307 3.78 -31.50 6.08
C VAL A 307 4.79 -32.20 7.00
N PRO A 308 5.84 -31.52 7.54
CA PRO A 308 6.76 -32.13 8.51
C PRO A 308 6.07 -32.61 9.78
N GLN A 309 4.97 -31.98 10.19
CA GLN A 309 4.20 -32.40 11.35
C GLN A 309 3.53 -33.75 11.13
N ILE A 310 2.95 -33.98 9.94
CA ILE A 310 2.32 -35.27 9.59
C ILE A 310 3.36 -36.39 9.56
N PHE A 311 4.55 -36.13 8.99
CA PHE A 311 5.68 -37.08 8.99
C PHE A 311 6.08 -37.53 10.40
N ASN A 312 6.16 -36.59 11.35
CA ASN A 312 6.49 -36.89 12.74
C ASN A 312 5.35 -37.60 13.51
N PHE A 313 4.10 -37.37 13.13
CA PHE A 313 2.94 -37.93 13.84
C PHE A 313 2.67 -39.37 13.41
N ALA A 314 2.60 -39.65 12.10
CA ALA A 314 2.36 -40.98 11.57
C ALA A 314 2.92 -41.12 10.13
N PRO A 315 4.16 -41.60 9.96
CA PRO A 315 4.80 -41.68 8.64
C PRO A 315 4.05 -42.60 7.66
N ALA A 316 3.31 -43.60 8.17
CA ALA A 316 2.52 -44.52 7.35
C ALA A 316 1.31 -43.84 6.65
N LEU A 317 0.79 -42.75 7.19
CA LEU A 317 -0.38 -42.03 6.66
C LEU A 317 -0.02 -40.93 5.67
N VAL A 318 1.27 -40.61 5.52
CA VAL A 318 1.73 -39.52 4.65
C VAL A 318 1.47 -39.82 3.18
N VAL A 319 1.77 -41.04 2.72
CA VAL A 319 1.62 -41.43 1.31
C VAL A 319 0.15 -41.40 0.87
N PRO A 320 -0.82 -41.97 1.61
CA PRO A 320 -2.24 -41.80 1.29
C PRO A 320 -2.72 -40.35 1.33
N ALA A 321 -2.28 -39.56 2.33
CA ALA A 321 -2.68 -38.16 2.45
C ALA A 321 -2.19 -37.32 1.26
N LEU A 322 -0.93 -37.49 0.84
CA LEU A 322 -0.40 -36.84 -0.36
C LEU A 322 -1.16 -37.27 -1.63
N GLY A 323 -1.56 -38.54 -1.73
CA GLY A 323 -2.40 -39.03 -2.81
C GLY A 323 -3.75 -38.31 -2.88
N ILE A 324 -4.43 -38.14 -1.74
CA ILE A 324 -5.71 -37.43 -1.66
C ILE A 324 -5.53 -35.95 -2.02
N ILE A 325 -4.47 -35.29 -1.54
CA ILE A 325 -4.15 -33.89 -1.87
C ILE A 325 -3.92 -33.75 -3.39
N ALA A 326 -3.16 -34.67 -4.00
CA ALA A 326 -2.89 -34.64 -5.43
C ALA A 326 -4.17 -34.84 -6.27
N VAL A 327 -5.03 -35.77 -5.88
CA VAL A 327 -6.32 -36.00 -6.57
C VAL A 327 -7.25 -34.79 -6.41
N SER A 328 -7.35 -34.22 -5.22
CA SER A 328 -8.13 -33.00 -4.96
C SER A 328 -7.62 -31.81 -5.78
N LEU A 329 -6.30 -31.65 -5.88
CA LEU A 329 -5.67 -30.61 -6.70
C LEU A 329 -5.97 -30.82 -8.19
N ALA A 330 -5.84 -32.04 -8.70
CA ALA A 330 -6.15 -32.37 -10.09
C ALA A 330 -7.62 -32.10 -10.42
N PHE A 331 -8.54 -32.52 -9.54
CA PHE A 331 -9.97 -32.26 -9.70
C PHE A 331 -10.27 -30.75 -9.68
N SER A 332 -9.66 -30.01 -8.76
CA SER A 332 -9.82 -28.55 -8.66
C SER A 332 -9.33 -27.84 -9.92
N LEU A 333 -8.18 -28.25 -10.47
CA LEU A 333 -7.64 -27.69 -11.71
C LEU A 333 -8.58 -27.97 -12.90
N VAL A 334 -9.03 -29.22 -13.06
CA VAL A 334 -9.97 -29.59 -14.13
C VAL A 334 -11.27 -28.81 -14.02
N SER A 335 -11.82 -28.68 -12.81
CA SER A 335 -13.01 -27.87 -12.54
C SER A 335 -12.79 -26.40 -12.92
N ALA A 336 -11.66 -25.80 -12.51
CA ALA A 336 -11.33 -24.42 -12.81
C ALA A 336 -11.21 -24.17 -14.32
N PHE A 337 -10.50 -25.03 -15.07
CA PHE A 337 -10.41 -24.91 -16.53
C PHE A 337 -11.77 -25.04 -17.20
N ARG A 338 -12.62 -25.95 -16.72
CA ARG A 338 -13.97 -26.12 -17.26
C ARG A 338 -14.85 -24.91 -16.96
N GLN A 339 -14.78 -24.37 -15.76
CA GLN A 339 -15.54 -23.19 -15.34
C GLN A 339 -15.09 -21.93 -16.09
N MET A 340 -13.79 -21.76 -16.35
CA MET A 340 -13.27 -20.69 -17.22
C MET A 340 -13.83 -20.79 -18.64
N LYS A 341 -13.88 -22.01 -19.22
CA LYS A 341 -14.45 -22.22 -20.56
C LYS A 341 -15.94 -21.88 -20.61
N ILE A 342 -16.72 -22.30 -19.60
CA ILE A 342 -18.15 -22.00 -19.51
C ILE A 342 -18.41 -20.51 -19.30
N SER A 343 -17.64 -19.88 -18.40
CA SER A 343 -17.76 -18.44 -18.12
C SER A 343 -17.47 -17.60 -19.37
N ARG A 344 -16.45 -17.97 -20.14
CA ARG A 344 -16.14 -17.33 -21.43
C ARG A 344 -17.29 -17.47 -22.43
N GLN A 345 -17.91 -18.65 -22.53
CA GLN A 345 -19.06 -18.89 -23.41
C GLN A 345 -20.32 -18.10 -22.98
N MET A 346 -20.54 -17.92 -21.68
CA MET A 346 -21.66 -17.10 -21.21
C MET A 346 -21.45 -15.61 -21.50
N MET A 347 -20.23 -15.11 -21.36
CA MET A 347 -19.91 -13.71 -21.73
C MET A 347 -20.01 -13.48 -23.24
N GLU A 348 -19.62 -14.44 -24.08
CA GLU A 348 -19.74 -14.34 -25.54
C GLU A 348 -21.20 -14.41 -26.05
N LYS A 349 -22.14 -14.93 -25.24
CA LYS A 349 -23.58 -14.99 -25.58
C LYS A 349 -24.41 -13.87 -24.93
N GLY A 350 -23.86 -13.17 -23.94
CA GLY A 350 -24.51 -12.06 -23.24
C GLY A 350 -24.08 -10.66 -23.71
N ALA A 351 -23.07 -10.59 -24.58
CA ALA A 351 -22.70 -9.41 -25.36
C ALA A 351 -23.34 -9.50 -26.75
#